data_AF-A0A432CM90-F1
#
_entry.id   AF-A0A432CM90-F1
#
_cell.length_a   1.000
_cell.length_b   1.000
_cell.length_c   1.000
_cell.angle_alpha   90.00
_cell.angle_beta   90.00
_cell.angle_gamma   90.00
#
_symmetry.space_group_name_H-M   'P 1'
#
loop_
_entity.id
_entity.type
_entity.pdbx_description
1 polymer ?
#
loop_
_entity_poly.entity_id
_entity_poly.type
_entity_poly.pdbx_seq_one_letter_code
_entity_poly.pdbx_strand_id
1 'polypeptide(L)'
;MEIINSLSNREIAILFWMVIILAVLIYISKSSKAFFGVVKAFFDRKLVYCYIIIGAYLFLVIKILNKTIFWEAYLFKDFAIWFVGFAMVSFFSINKINTNSELVKRFLKIFSATIIIDFSINFFTFNLGWELIIIPVVSFIAILQYFAEINKEKPGYEKVSSFLKWVLTIIGFSLLGYVIHKLYHNYNEILKINNIKSFLIPVILSVLYFPIILLFASVTKYENIFQEINRYRFLSKKRKLKIKLTVIIFGKLNLDKLDRIRNWDKKELKDSSNTFKYLKSVGRK
;
A
#
# COMPACT_ATOMS: atom_id res chain seq x y z
N MET A 1 -25.74 15.48 3.26
CA MET A 1 -25.44 16.67 2.45
C MET A 1 -24.20 17.43 2.93
N GLU A 2 -23.87 17.43 4.23
CA GLU A 2 -22.66 18.12 4.75
C GLU A 2 -21.32 17.60 4.21
N ILE A 3 -21.17 16.28 3.98
CA ILE A 3 -19.91 15.71 3.48
C ILE A 3 -19.59 16.19 2.06
N ILE A 4 -20.59 16.26 1.17
CA ILE A 4 -20.41 16.68 -0.24
C ILE A 4 -20.02 18.17 -0.30
N ASN A 5 -20.58 19.00 0.58
CA ASN A 5 -20.25 20.42 0.65
C ASN A 5 -18.86 20.71 1.23
N SER A 6 -18.23 19.72 1.87
CA SER A 6 -16.86 19.83 2.40
C SER A 6 -15.77 19.33 1.43
N LEU A 7 -16.17 18.91 0.22
CA LEU A 7 -15.23 18.40 -0.78
C LEU A 7 -14.52 19.55 -1.51
N SER A 8 -13.23 19.37 -1.75
CA SER A 8 -12.43 20.29 -2.56
C SER A 8 -12.73 20.06 -4.05
N ASN A 9 -12.45 21.07 -4.89
CA ASN A 9 -12.62 20.96 -6.34
C ASN A 9 -11.87 19.75 -6.93
N ARG A 10 -10.71 19.42 -6.37
CA ARG A 10 -9.92 18.27 -6.78
C ARG A 10 -10.60 16.95 -6.44
N GLU A 11 -11.17 16.83 -5.25
CA GLU A 11 -11.89 15.62 -4.85
C GLU A 11 -13.14 15.41 -5.70
N ILE A 12 -13.88 16.48 -5.98
CA ILE A 12 -15.02 16.45 -6.89
C ILE A 12 -14.57 15.96 -8.27
N ALA A 13 -13.46 16.48 -8.80
CA ALA A 13 -12.92 16.06 -10.09
C ALA A 13 -12.39 14.62 -10.10
N ILE A 14 -11.74 14.16 -9.02
CA ILE A 14 -11.30 12.76 -8.86
C ILE A 14 -12.51 11.83 -8.84
N LEU A 15 -13.54 12.15 -8.07
CA LEU A 15 -14.78 11.36 -8.00
C LEU A 15 -15.49 11.32 -9.35
N PHE A 16 -15.57 12.45 -10.04
CA PHE A 16 -16.14 12.55 -11.37
C PHE A 16 -15.44 11.60 -12.36
N TRP A 17 -14.10 11.66 -12.44
CA TRP A 17 -13.33 10.78 -13.31
C TRP A 17 -13.37 9.33 -12.88
N MET A 18 -13.40 9.04 -11.57
CA MET A 18 -13.54 7.68 -11.06
C MET A 18 -14.86 7.04 -11.53
N VAL A 19 -15.97 7.77 -11.47
CA VAL A 19 -17.28 7.31 -11.97
C VAL A 19 -17.24 7.05 -13.47
N ILE A 20 -16.67 7.97 -14.26
CA ILE A 20 -16.54 7.79 -15.72
C ILE A 20 -15.70 6.56 -16.05
N ILE A 21 -14.53 6.41 -15.42
CA ILE A 21 -13.64 5.26 -15.66
C ILE A 21 -14.34 3.96 -15.29
N LEU A 22 -15.04 3.91 -14.15
CA LEU A 22 -15.82 2.74 -13.76
C LEU A 22 -16.92 2.42 -14.77
N ALA A 23 -17.66 3.42 -15.25
CA ALA A 23 -18.69 3.24 -16.27
C ALA A 23 -18.11 2.70 -17.59
N VAL A 24 -16.98 3.25 -18.04
CA VAL A 24 -16.25 2.79 -19.24
C VAL A 24 -15.74 1.37 -19.05
N LEU A 25 -15.15 1.04 -17.90
CA LEU A 25 -14.68 -0.31 -17.59
C LEU A 25 -15.83 -1.31 -17.59
N ILE A 26 -16.97 -0.98 -16.98
CA ILE A 26 -18.18 -1.82 -17.00
C ILE A 26 -18.69 -2.00 -18.43
N TYR A 27 -18.71 -0.93 -19.22
CA TYR A 27 -19.17 -0.98 -20.61
C TYR A 27 -18.28 -1.88 -21.49
N ILE A 28 -16.95 -1.69 -21.42
CA ILE A 28 -15.98 -2.51 -22.18
C ILE A 28 -15.98 -3.96 -21.68
N SER A 29 -16.14 -4.17 -20.37
CA SER A 29 -16.16 -5.50 -19.77
C SER A 29 -17.51 -6.20 -19.80
N LYS A 30 -18.55 -5.56 -20.36
CA LYS A 30 -19.90 -6.14 -20.46
C LYS A 30 -19.91 -7.50 -21.17
N SER A 31 -18.94 -7.76 -22.04
CA SER A 31 -18.73 -9.05 -22.72
C SER A 31 -17.57 -9.89 -22.15
N SER A 32 -16.77 -9.36 -21.22
CA SER A 32 -15.59 -10.04 -20.68
C SER A 32 -15.77 -10.43 -19.20
N LYS A 33 -15.60 -11.73 -18.90
CA LYS A 33 -15.59 -12.25 -17.51
C LYS A 33 -14.44 -11.69 -16.66
N ALA A 34 -13.52 -10.93 -17.26
CA ALA A 34 -12.29 -10.45 -16.63
C ALA A 34 -12.56 -9.41 -15.53
N PHE A 35 -13.39 -8.40 -15.77
CA PHE A 35 -13.68 -7.36 -14.78
C PHE A 35 -14.38 -7.94 -13.54
N PHE A 36 -15.45 -8.72 -13.76
CA PHE A 36 -16.13 -9.42 -12.67
C PHE A 36 -15.21 -10.41 -11.95
N GLY A 37 -14.26 -11.03 -12.66
CA GLY A 37 -13.21 -11.86 -12.06
C GLY A 37 -12.33 -11.07 -11.08
N VAL A 38 -11.92 -9.86 -11.44
CA VAL A 38 -11.11 -8.98 -10.57
C VAL A 38 -11.91 -8.53 -9.35
N VAL A 39 -13.16 -8.10 -9.54
CA VAL A 39 -14.04 -7.71 -8.43
C VAL A 39 -14.26 -8.90 -7.48
N LYS A 40 -14.55 -10.08 -8.02
CA LYS A 40 -14.71 -11.30 -7.22
C LYS A 40 -13.43 -11.70 -6.49
N ALA A 41 -12.27 -11.53 -7.12
CA ALA A 41 -10.98 -11.80 -6.49
C ALA A 41 -10.67 -10.81 -5.36
N PHE A 42 -11.04 -9.54 -5.51
CA PHE A 42 -10.89 -8.53 -4.47
C PHE A 42 -11.72 -8.87 -3.21
N PHE A 43 -12.92 -9.41 -3.41
CA PHE A 43 -13.79 -9.89 -2.33
C PHE A 43 -13.65 -11.40 -2.04
N ASP A 44 -12.49 -12.01 -2.33
CA ASP A 44 -12.23 -13.38 -1.90
C ASP A 44 -12.27 -13.49 -0.38
N ARG A 45 -12.77 -14.63 0.13
CA ARG A 45 -12.96 -14.85 1.58
C ARG A 45 -11.69 -14.55 2.37
N LYS A 46 -10.50 -14.91 1.87
CA LYS A 46 -9.23 -14.66 2.56
C LYS A 46 -8.94 -13.17 2.68
N LEU A 47 -9.16 -12.41 1.61
CA LEU A 47 -8.94 -10.96 1.60
C LEU A 47 -9.96 -10.24 2.49
N VAL A 48 -11.22 -10.68 2.48
CA VAL A 48 -12.26 -10.13 3.37
C VAL A 48 -11.86 -10.28 4.84
N TYR A 49 -11.34 -11.44 5.25
CA TYR A 49 -10.81 -11.60 6.61
C TYR A 49 -9.66 -10.64 6.92
N CYS A 50 -8.74 -10.43 5.98
CA CYS A 50 -7.67 -9.44 6.14
C CYS A 50 -8.24 -8.03 6.32
N TYR A 51 -9.23 -7.63 5.52
CA TYR A 51 -9.87 -6.31 5.62
C TYR A 51 -10.57 -6.12 6.97
N ILE A 52 -11.26 -7.14 7.47
CA ILE A 52 -11.92 -7.09 8.78
C ILE A 52 -10.87 -6.91 9.89
N ILE A 53 -9.75 -7.63 9.84
CA ILE A 53 -8.68 -7.51 10.83
C ILE A 53 -8.04 -6.12 10.78
N ILE A 54 -7.74 -5.60 9.58
CA ILE A 54 -7.21 -4.24 9.38
C ILE A 54 -8.20 -3.21 9.92
N GLY A 55 -9.49 -3.34 9.57
CA GLY A 55 -10.54 -2.43 10.02
C GLY A 55 -10.71 -2.44 11.54
N ALA A 56 -10.72 -3.64 12.17
CA ALA A 56 -10.79 -3.77 13.62
C ALA A 56 -9.56 -3.16 14.31
N TYR A 57 -8.36 -3.37 13.75
CA TYR A 57 -7.13 -2.76 14.25
C TYR A 57 -7.18 -1.23 14.17
N LEU A 58 -7.56 -0.67 13.02
CA LEU A 58 -7.67 0.78 12.84
C LEU A 58 -8.76 1.38 13.71
N PHE A 59 -9.87 0.67 13.93
CA PHE A 59 -10.89 1.09 14.87
C PHE A 59 -10.35 1.22 16.30
N LEU A 60 -9.54 0.26 16.75
CA LEU A 60 -8.87 0.35 18.06
C LEU A 60 -7.89 1.53 18.11
N VAL A 61 -7.11 1.73 17.05
CA VAL A 61 -6.20 2.88 16.91
C VAL A 61 -6.98 4.20 17.03
N ILE A 62 -8.08 4.36 16.31
CA ILE A 62 -8.93 5.56 16.37
C ILE A 62 -9.52 5.73 17.77
N LYS A 63 -9.97 4.67 18.44
CA LYS A 63 -10.45 4.77 19.83
C LYS A 63 -9.37 5.25 20.79
N ILE A 64 -8.12 4.84 20.60
CA ILE A 64 -6.99 5.33 21.39
C ILE A 64 -6.71 6.81 21.07
N LEU A 65 -6.70 7.18 19.79
CA LEU A 65 -6.50 8.56 19.34
C LEU A 65 -7.64 9.50 19.73
N ASN A 66 -8.84 8.99 19.99
CA ASN A 66 -9.99 9.75 20.49
C ASN A 66 -9.90 10.01 22.01
N LYS A 67 -9.12 9.20 22.73
CA LYS A 67 -8.80 9.49 24.14
C LYS A 67 -7.70 10.54 24.28
N THR A 68 -6.83 10.66 23.27
CA THR A 68 -5.92 11.80 23.15
C THR A 68 -6.69 12.93 22.46
N ILE A 69 -6.40 14.20 22.73
CA ILE A 69 -7.13 15.36 22.18
C ILE A 69 -6.95 15.51 20.63
N PHE A 70 -6.43 14.47 19.98
CA PHE A 70 -5.97 14.50 18.60
C PHE A 70 -7.07 14.17 17.60
N TRP A 71 -7.89 13.13 17.85
CA TRP A 71 -8.95 12.75 16.92
C TRP A 71 -10.20 13.61 17.06
N GLU A 72 -10.70 14.11 15.93
CA GLU A 72 -11.93 14.87 15.82
C GLU A 72 -12.71 14.39 14.59
N ALA A 73 -14.04 14.53 14.61
CA ALA A 73 -14.90 13.95 13.56
C ALA A 73 -14.60 14.49 12.14
N TYR A 74 -14.13 15.74 12.02
CA TYR A 74 -13.80 16.32 10.71
C TYR A 74 -12.59 15.63 10.04
N LEU A 75 -11.73 14.95 10.81
CA LEU A 75 -10.54 14.23 10.30
C LEU A 75 -10.90 12.89 9.65
N PHE A 76 -12.16 12.48 9.69
CA PHE A 76 -12.61 11.23 9.07
C PHE A 76 -12.36 11.21 7.55
N LYS A 77 -12.47 12.38 6.91
CA LYS A 77 -12.21 12.55 5.48
C LYS A 77 -10.74 12.23 5.15
N ASP A 78 -9.81 12.81 5.90
CA ASP A 78 -8.37 12.56 5.75
C ASP A 78 -8.04 11.09 6.02
N PHE A 79 -8.68 10.49 7.05
CA PHE A 79 -8.56 9.05 7.31
C PHE A 79 -9.02 8.20 6.11
N ALA A 80 -10.15 8.55 5.48
CA ALA A 80 -10.68 7.77 4.36
C ALA A 80 -9.75 7.83 3.13
N ILE A 81 -9.22 9.02 2.82
CA ILE A 81 -8.25 9.22 1.73
C ILE A 81 -6.97 8.44 2.04
N TRP A 82 -6.44 8.56 3.25
CA TRP A 82 -5.27 7.80 3.71
C TRP A 82 -5.51 6.29 3.67
N PHE A 83 -6.69 5.81 4.06
CA PHE A 83 -7.01 4.39 4.09
C PHE A 83 -6.97 3.77 2.69
N VAL A 84 -7.60 4.43 1.71
CA VAL A 84 -7.63 3.96 0.32
C VAL A 84 -6.26 4.14 -0.35
N GLY A 85 -5.62 5.30 -0.17
CA GLY A 85 -4.37 5.65 -0.84
C GLY A 85 -3.14 4.96 -0.27
N PHE A 86 -3.03 4.88 1.07
CA PHE A 86 -1.87 4.31 1.73
C PHE A 86 -2.14 2.92 2.31
N ALA A 87 -3.16 2.77 3.17
CA ALA A 87 -3.32 1.54 3.95
C ALA A 87 -3.61 0.32 3.04
N MET A 88 -4.53 0.46 2.09
CA MET A 88 -4.85 -0.58 1.11
C MET A 88 -3.68 -0.87 0.17
N VAL A 89 -3.10 0.18 -0.44
CA VAL A 89 -1.99 0.02 -1.40
C VAL A 89 -0.79 -0.67 -0.75
N SER A 90 -0.40 -0.25 0.46
CA SER A 90 0.69 -0.86 1.20
C SER A 90 0.39 -2.31 1.60
N PHE A 91 -0.85 -2.64 1.98
CA PHE A 91 -1.26 -4.02 2.26
C PHE A 91 -1.08 -4.92 1.02
N PHE A 92 -1.56 -4.53 -0.16
CA PHE A 92 -1.35 -5.34 -1.37
C PHE A 92 0.12 -5.42 -1.80
N SER A 93 0.90 -4.41 -1.43
CA SER A 93 2.32 -4.33 -1.74
C SER A 93 3.18 -5.31 -0.92
N ILE A 94 2.65 -5.96 0.13
CA ILE A 94 3.41 -6.94 0.93
C ILE A 94 3.74 -8.21 0.17
N ASN A 95 3.05 -8.45 -0.95
CA ASN A 95 3.26 -9.62 -1.77
C ASN A 95 4.72 -9.65 -2.30
N LYS A 96 5.34 -10.83 -2.17
CA LYS A 96 6.72 -11.12 -2.59
C LYS A 96 7.82 -10.34 -1.85
N ILE A 97 7.54 -9.84 -0.65
CA ILE A 97 8.58 -9.24 0.21
C ILE A 97 9.35 -10.33 0.95
N ASN A 98 10.68 -10.28 0.86
CA ASN A 98 11.54 -11.26 1.49
C ASN A 98 12.21 -10.73 2.75
N THR A 99 12.59 -9.45 2.80
CA THR A 99 13.40 -8.90 3.91
C THR A 99 12.67 -7.77 4.65
N ASN A 100 13.12 -7.49 5.87
CA ASN A 100 12.57 -6.36 6.63
C ASN A 100 12.93 -5.02 5.96
N SER A 101 14.13 -4.93 5.38
CA SER A 101 14.58 -3.72 4.67
C SER A 101 13.74 -3.46 3.41
N GLU A 102 13.38 -4.50 2.65
CA GLU A 102 12.45 -4.39 1.52
C GLU A 102 11.07 -3.91 1.98
N LEU A 103 10.56 -4.44 3.10
CA LEU A 103 9.28 -4.01 3.66
C LEU A 103 9.30 -2.53 4.00
N VAL A 104 10.29 -2.08 4.77
CA VAL A 104 10.43 -0.69 5.18
C VAL A 104 10.62 0.22 3.97
N LYS A 105 11.48 -0.15 3.02
CA LYS A 105 11.73 0.63 1.81
C LYS A 105 10.46 0.79 0.97
N ARG A 106 9.68 -0.27 0.79
CA ARG A 106 8.43 -0.23 0.02
C ARG A 106 7.35 0.55 0.76
N PHE A 107 7.23 0.36 2.07
CA PHE A 107 6.30 1.11 2.93
C PHE A 107 6.58 2.61 2.89
N LEU A 108 7.84 3.02 3.11
CA LEU A 108 8.26 4.42 3.03
C LEU A 108 8.06 5.01 1.64
N LYS A 109 8.32 4.25 0.57
CA LYS A 109 8.07 4.72 -0.80
C LYS A 109 6.59 5.05 -1.04
N ILE A 110 5.68 4.17 -0.61
CA ILE A 110 4.23 4.38 -0.73
C ILE A 110 3.79 5.55 0.18
N PHE A 111 4.41 5.67 1.35
CA PHE A 111 4.11 6.73 2.32
C PHE A 111 4.49 8.10 1.79
N SER A 112 5.72 8.26 1.29
CA SER A 112 6.18 9.49 0.66
C SER A 112 5.29 9.89 -0.52
N ALA A 113 4.89 8.94 -1.36
CA ALA A 113 3.97 9.20 -2.46
C ALA A 113 2.60 9.67 -1.96
N THR A 114 2.07 9.04 -0.90
CA THR A 114 0.75 9.39 -0.36
C THR A 114 0.76 10.76 0.31
N ILE A 115 1.80 11.12 1.07
CA ILE A 115 1.91 12.47 1.66
C ILE A 115 1.88 13.55 0.58
N ILE A 116 2.61 13.35 -0.52
CA ILE A 116 2.64 14.33 -1.62
C ILE A 116 1.23 14.50 -2.22
N ILE A 117 0.52 13.39 -2.42
CA ILE A 117 -0.85 13.40 -2.95
C ILE A 117 -1.81 14.09 -1.95
N ASP A 118 -1.75 13.70 -0.68
CA ASP A 118 -2.61 14.23 0.38
C ASP A 118 -2.42 15.73 0.58
N PHE A 119 -1.16 16.17 0.64
CA PHE A 119 -0.81 17.59 0.69
C PHE A 119 -1.35 18.37 -0.52
N SER A 120 -1.29 17.76 -1.72
CA SER A 120 -1.81 18.36 -2.94
C SER A 120 -3.35 18.44 -2.96
N ILE A 121 -4.04 17.46 -2.37
CA ILE A 121 -5.51 17.42 -2.29
C ILE A 121 -6.03 18.44 -1.27
N ASN A 122 -5.38 18.53 -0.11
CA ASN A 122 -5.89 19.28 1.04
C ASN A 122 -5.58 20.77 1.00
N PHE A 123 -4.39 21.17 0.52
CA PHE A 123 -3.95 22.55 0.70
C PHE A 123 -4.20 23.46 -0.52
N PHE A 124 -4.10 22.92 -1.74
CA PHE A 124 -4.19 23.76 -2.93
C PHE A 124 -4.93 23.07 -4.07
N THR A 125 -6.17 23.48 -4.28
CA THR A 125 -6.96 23.10 -5.45
C THR A 125 -7.05 24.25 -6.44
N PHE A 126 -7.09 23.90 -7.71
CA PHE A 126 -7.48 24.82 -8.77
C PHE A 126 -9.00 24.99 -8.78
N ASN A 127 -9.50 25.85 -9.66
CA ASN A 127 -10.94 25.83 -9.94
C ASN A 127 -11.33 24.46 -10.53
N LEU A 128 -12.60 24.10 -10.41
CA LEU A 128 -13.09 22.79 -10.83
C LEU A 128 -12.80 22.49 -12.31
N GLY A 129 -12.91 23.49 -13.20
CA GLY A 129 -12.63 23.33 -14.62
C GLY A 129 -11.19 22.90 -14.91
N TRP A 130 -10.21 23.53 -14.27
CA TRP A 130 -8.80 23.16 -14.40
C TRP A 130 -8.52 21.79 -13.80
N GLU A 131 -9.10 21.45 -12.64
CA GLU A 131 -8.94 20.12 -12.03
C GLU A 131 -9.47 19.01 -12.95
N LEU A 132 -10.62 19.24 -13.59
CA LEU A 132 -11.21 18.29 -14.55
C LEU A 132 -10.34 18.04 -15.78
N ILE A 133 -9.48 18.99 -16.17
CA ILE A 133 -8.54 18.84 -17.29
C ILE A 133 -7.21 18.24 -16.82
N ILE A 134 -6.64 18.73 -15.72
CA ILE A 134 -5.31 18.33 -15.24
C ILE A 134 -5.30 16.85 -14.83
N ILE A 135 -6.31 16.39 -14.08
CA ILE A 135 -6.37 15.01 -13.60
C ILE A 135 -6.26 13.97 -14.73
N PRO A 136 -7.10 14.00 -15.78
CA PRO A 136 -7.04 13.02 -16.85
C PRO A 136 -5.77 13.18 -17.70
N VAL A 137 -5.30 14.41 -17.95
CA VAL A 137 -4.06 14.65 -18.72
C VAL A 137 -2.85 14.04 -17.99
N VAL A 138 -2.68 14.34 -16.71
CA VAL A 138 -1.58 13.80 -15.91
C VAL A 138 -1.70 12.28 -15.78
N SER A 139 -2.91 11.77 -15.55
CA SER A 139 -3.16 10.33 -15.46
C SER A 139 -2.83 9.62 -16.77
N PHE A 140 -3.22 10.19 -17.91
CA PHE A 140 -2.94 9.64 -19.24
C PHE A 140 -1.44 9.59 -19.52
N ILE A 141 -0.71 10.68 -19.23
CA ILE A 141 0.76 10.72 -19.37
C ILE A 141 1.41 9.67 -18.45
N ALA A 142 0.93 9.54 -17.21
CA ALA A 142 1.44 8.54 -16.26
C ALA A 142 1.20 7.11 -16.73
N ILE A 143 0.01 6.81 -17.27
CA ILE A 143 -0.31 5.50 -17.85
C ILE A 143 0.59 5.20 -19.05
N LEU A 144 0.76 6.16 -19.96
CA LEU A 144 1.67 6.01 -21.11
C LEU A 144 3.12 5.81 -20.67
N GLN A 145 3.57 6.54 -19.66
CA GLN A 145 4.92 6.39 -19.10
C GLN A 145 5.11 4.99 -18.52
N TYR A 146 4.15 4.52 -17.73
CA TYR A 146 4.19 3.19 -17.13
C TYR A 146 4.10 2.08 -18.18
N PHE A 147 3.27 2.25 -19.20
CA PHE A 147 3.18 1.32 -20.32
C PHE A 147 4.51 1.26 -21.09
N ALA A 148 5.15 2.41 -21.32
CA ALA A 148 6.45 2.48 -21.95
C ALA A 148 7.54 1.80 -21.10
N GLU A 149 7.50 1.99 -19.78
CA GLU A 149 8.39 1.37 -18.80
C GLU A 149 8.32 -0.17 -18.82
N ILE A 150 7.12 -0.74 -18.87
CA ILE A 150 6.93 -2.20 -18.94
C ILE A 150 7.48 -2.77 -20.25
N ASN A 151 7.40 -2.02 -21.34
CA ASN A 151 7.79 -2.45 -22.69
C ASN A 151 9.18 -1.95 -23.09
N LYS A 152 10.06 -1.61 -22.13
CA LYS A 152 11.38 -1.03 -22.37
C LYS A 152 12.28 -1.83 -23.32
N GLU A 153 12.09 -3.14 -23.37
CA GLU A 153 12.85 -4.03 -24.26
C GLU A 153 12.57 -3.78 -25.75
N LYS A 154 11.45 -3.11 -26.08
CA LYS A 154 11.10 -2.75 -27.46
C LYS A 154 11.87 -1.50 -27.92
N PRO A 155 12.26 -1.44 -29.20
CA PRO A 155 13.02 -0.31 -29.73
C PRO A 155 12.24 1.00 -29.58
N GLY A 156 12.90 2.03 -29.04
CA GLY A 156 12.34 3.37 -28.84
C GLY A 156 11.54 3.58 -27.54
N TYR A 157 11.07 2.51 -26.89
CA TYR A 157 10.23 2.60 -25.69
C TYR A 157 10.98 3.18 -24.48
N GLU A 158 12.26 2.89 -24.34
CA GLU A 158 13.09 3.47 -23.27
C GLU A 158 13.19 5.00 -23.38
N LYS A 159 13.37 5.53 -24.61
CA LYS A 159 13.41 6.97 -24.86
C LYS A 159 12.07 7.63 -24.54
N VAL A 160 10.95 7.00 -24.95
CA VAL A 160 9.60 7.47 -24.64
C VAL A 160 9.34 7.47 -23.14
N SER A 161 9.67 6.39 -22.42
CA SER A 161 9.51 6.35 -20.95
C SER A 161 10.30 7.47 -20.27
N SER A 162 11.55 7.68 -20.70
CA SER A 162 12.41 8.73 -20.13
C SER A 162 11.86 10.13 -20.39
N PHE A 163 11.38 10.40 -21.60
CA PHE A 163 10.73 11.66 -21.95
C PHE A 163 9.46 11.90 -21.14
N LEU A 164 8.55 10.93 -21.09
CA LEU A 164 7.30 11.07 -20.33
C LEU A 164 7.56 11.22 -18.83
N LYS A 165 8.59 10.54 -18.30
CA LYS A 165 9.03 10.72 -16.91
C LYS A 165 9.55 12.14 -16.66
N TRP A 166 10.31 12.70 -17.59
CA TRP A 166 10.77 14.09 -17.51
C TRP A 166 9.60 15.09 -17.56
N VAL A 167 8.62 14.87 -18.46
CA VAL A 167 7.38 15.67 -18.52
C VAL A 167 6.62 15.62 -17.20
N LEU A 168 6.39 14.42 -16.63
CA LEU A 168 5.74 14.27 -15.32
C LEU A 168 6.52 14.97 -14.21
N THR A 169 7.85 14.93 -14.28
CA THR A 169 8.72 15.61 -13.31
C THR A 169 8.53 17.12 -13.37
N ILE A 170 8.49 17.71 -14.57
CA ILE A 170 8.21 19.15 -14.74
C ILE A 170 6.83 19.50 -14.21
N ILE A 171 5.79 18.77 -14.61
CA ILE A 171 4.43 19.02 -14.12
C ILE A 171 4.40 18.96 -12.59
N GLY A 172 5.03 17.93 -12.00
CA GLY A 172 5.14 17.78 -10.55
C GLY A 172 5.83 18.98 -9.89
N PHE A 173 6.97 19.43 -10.41
CA PHE A 173 7.68 20.60 -9.88
C PHE A 173 6.91 21.91 -10.08
N SER A 174 6.20 22.10 -11.20
CA SER A 174 5.34 23.26 -11.42
C SER A 174 4.19 23.32 -10.42
N LEU A 175 3.54 22.18 -10.16
CA LEU A 175 2.49 22.07 -9.14
C LEU A 175 3.06 22.35 -7.74
N LEU A 176 4.22 21.79 -7.40
CA LEU A 176 4.90 22.06 -6.13
C LEU A 176 5.27 23.55 -5.98
N GLY A 177 5.76 24.18 -7.04
CA GLY A 177 6.08 25.61 -7.05
C GLY A 177 4.84 26.48 -6.79
N TYR A 178 3.71 26.16 -7.43
CA TYR A 178 2.44 26.84 -7.20
C TYR A 178 1.95 26.70 -5.75
N VAL A 179 2.06 25.48 -5.22
CA VAL A 179 1.74 25.14 -3.83
C VAL A 179 2.61 25.96 -2.85
N ILE A 180 3.92 26.02 -3.07
CA ILE A 180 4.85 26.82 -2.25
C ILE A 180 4.50 28.31 -2.33
N HIS A 181 4.19 28.82 -3.54
CA HIS A 181 3.83 30.21 -3.74
C HIS A 181 2.57 30.59 -2.95
N LYS A 182 1.51 29.77 -3.00
CA LYS A 182 0.31 30.01 -2.19
C LYS A 182 0.58 29.82 -0.69
N LEU A 183 1.43 28.87 -0.31
CA LEU A 183 1.82 28.66 1.09
C LEU A 183 2.49 29.89 1.68
N TYR A 184 3.36 30.57 0.92
CA TYR A 184 3.99 31.82 1.33
C TYR A 184 2.96 32.94 1.57
N HIS A 185 1.95 33.05 0.72
CA HIS A 185 0.94 34.12 0.82
C HIS A 185 -0.16 33.83 1.87
N ASN A 186 -0.49 32.56 2.12
CA ASN A 186 -1.59 32.15 3.01
C ASN A 186 -1.13 31.32 4.22
N TYR A 187 0.10 31.51 4.71
CA TYR A 187 0.66 30.68 5.78
C TYR A 187 -0.18 30.68 7.07
N ASN A 188 -0.85 31.79 7.39
CA ASN A 188 -1.74 31.92 8.56
C ASN A 188 -2.93 30.96 8.53
N GLU A 189 -3.44 30.62 7.35
CA GLU A 189 -4.53 29.64 7.24
C GLU A 189 -4.02 28.21 7.44
N ILE A 190 -2.80 27.91 7.00
CA ILE A 190 -2.18 26.58 7.10
C ILE A 190 -1.80 26.26 8.55
N LEU A 191 -1.34 27.26 9.31
CA LEU A 191 -0.95 27.09 10.71
C LEU A 191 -2.14 27.00 11.69
N LYS A 192 -3.38 27.04 11.19
CA LYS A 192 -4.54 26.72 12.03
C LYS A 192 -4.43 25.30 12.55
N ILE A 193 -4.73 25.11 13.84
CA ILE A 193 -4.62 23.81 14.51
C ILE A 193 -5.36 22.69 13.77
N ASN A 194 -6.50 23.00 13.15
CA ASN A 194 -7.28 22.02 12.40
C ASN A 194 -6.53 21.49 11.17
N ASN A 195 -5.83 22.37 10.46
CA ASN A 195 -5.06 22.01 9.26
C ASN A 195 -3.78 21.26 9.64
N ILE A 196 -3.15 21.61 10.77
CA ILE A 196 -2.03 20.86 11.33
C ILE A 196 -2.46 19.44 11.70
N LYS A 197 -3.61 19.28 12.36
CA LYS A 197 -4.16 17.95 12.69
C LYS A 197 -4.47 17.14 11.43
N SER A 198 -5.14 17.75 10.44
CA SER A 198 -5.43 17.13 9.14
C SER A 198 -4.16 16.62 8.45
N PHE A 199 -3.09 17.42 8.42
CA PHE A 199 -1.80 17.01 7.85
C PHE A 199 -1.09 15.90 8.65
N LEU A 200 -1.19 15.91 9.98
CA LEU A 200 -0.50 14.96 10.84
C LEU A 200 -1.22 13.62 11.00
N ILE A 201 -2.55 13.57 10.81
CA ILE A 201 -3.34 12.33 10.92
C ILE A 201 -2.79 11.22 10.02
N PRO A 202 -2.57 11.42 8.70
CA PRO A 202 -1.98 10.40 7.83
C PRO A 202 -0.61 9.92 8.30
N VAL A 203 0.22 10.81 8.86
CA VAL A 203 1.56 10.48 9.39
C VAL A 203 1.44 9.58 10.61
N ILE A 204 0.64 9.98 11.59
CA ILE A 204 0.44 9.22 12.84
C ILE A 204 -0.20 7.86 12.54
N LEU A 205 -1.23 7.83 11.70
CA LEU A 205 -1.86 6.59 11.28
C LEU A 205 -0.89 5.66 10.55
N SER A 206 -0.01 6.19 9.70
CA SER A 206 1.01 5.36 9.02
C SER A 206 1.98 4.71 9.99
N VAL A 207 2.47 5.45 10.98
CA VAL A 207 3.34 4.90 12.04
C VAL A 207 2.60 3.82 12.83
N LEU A 208 1.36 4.10 13.25
CA LEU A 208 0.54 3.14 14.00
C LEU A 208 0.06 1.96 13.16
N TYR A 209 0.04 2.07 11.83
CA TYR A 209 -0.35 1.02 10.90
C TYR A 209 0.80 0.08 10.54
N PHE A 210 2.06 0.52 10.68
CA PHE A 210 3.22 -0.30 10.36
C PHE A 210 3.25 -1.66 11.11
N PRO A 211 2.90 -1.77 12.41
CA PRO A 211 2.86 -3.05 13.12
C PRO A 211 1.94 -4.09 12.48
N ILE A 212 0.74 -3.71 12.05
CA ILE A 212 -0.20 -4.65 11.42
C ILE A 212 0.31 -5.08 10.03
N ILE A 213 0.95 -4.19 9.28
CA ILE A 213 1.62 -4.52 8.01
C ILE A 213 2.76 -5.52 8.22
N LEU A 214 3.61 -5.32 9.23
CA LEU A 214 4.68 -6.26 9.57
C LEU A 214 4.13 -7.65 9.93
N LEU A 215 3.01 -7.69 10.66
CA LEU A 215 2.32 -8.93 11.00
C LEU A 215 1.83 -9.66 9.73
N PHE A 216 1.12 -8.97 8.83
CA PHE A 216 0.63 -9.57 7.60
C PHE A 216 1.75 -10.03 6.66
N ALA A 217 2.83 -9.25 6.54
CA ALA A 217 4.01 -9.65 5.76
C ALA A 217 4.62 -10.95 6.33
N SER A 218 4.71 -11.04 7.66
CA SER A 218 5.20 -12.25 8.34
C SER A 218 4.27 -13.44 8.12
N VAL A 219 2.96 -13.28 8.30
CA VAL A 219 1.96 -14.35 8.06
C VAL A 219 2.03 -14.86 6.63
N THR A 220 2.07 -13.95 5.64
CA THR A 220 2.20 -14.32 4.22
C THR A 220 3.44 -15.16 3.97
N LYS A 221 4.55 -14.82 4.64
CA LYS A 221 5.80 -15.58 4.52
C LYS A 221 5.70 -16.95 5.18
N TYR A 222 5.09 -17.07 6.36
CA TYR A 222 4.81 -18.36 6.98
C TYR A 222 3.93 -19.25 6.10
N GLU A 223 2.87 -18.69 5.50
CA GLU A 223 2.00 -19.43 4.59
C GLU A 223 2.78 -20.02 3.41
N ASN A 224 3.65 -19.22 2.76
CA ASN A 224 4.48 -19.68 1.65
C ASN A 224 5.41 -20.83 2.08
N ILE A 225 6.10 -20.67 3.20
CA ILE A 225 7.00 -21.68 3.78
C ILE A 225 6.21 -22.97 4.11
N PHE A 226 5.02 -22.85 4.70
CA PHE A 226 4.20 -24.00 5.09
C PHE A 226 3.58 -24.72 3.89
N GLN A 227 3.20 -23.98 2.84
CA GLN A 227 2.78 -24.57 1.58
C GLN A 227 3.92 -25.37 0.94
N GLU A 228 5.14 -24.83 0.96
CA GLU A 228 6.33 -25.54 0.47
C GLU A 228 6.57 -26.85 1.26
N ILE A 229 6.56 -26.80 2.60
CA ILE A 229 6.68 -27.98 3.47
C ILE A 229 5.57 -29.01 3.18
N ASN A 230 4.33 -28.54 2.96
CA ASN A 230 3.21 -29.42 2.67
C ASN A 230 3.40 -30.22 1.37
N ARG A 231 4.05 -29.63 0.35
CA ARG A 231 4.34 -30.27 -0.93
C ARG A 231 5.37 -31.40 -0.82
N TYR A 232 6.23 -31.39 0.20
CA TYR A 232 7.23 -32.43 0.40
C TYR A 232 6.60 -33.78 0.79
N ARG A 233 6.58 -34.73 -0.15
CA ARG A 233 6.00 -36.08 0.05
C ARG A 233 6.87 -36.97 0.94
N PHE A 234 8.18 -36.71 1.03
CA PHE A 234 9.13 -37.49 1.83
C PHE A 234 9.03 -37.24 3.34
N LEU A 235 8.25 -36.24 3.78
CA LEU A 235 8.06 -35.91 5.20
C LEU A 235 6.74 -36.47 5.72
N SER A 236 6.78 -37.19 6.85
CA SER A 236 5.58 -37.63 7.55
C SER A 236 4.79 -36.45 8.14
N LYS A 237 3.48 -36.62 8.38
CA LYS A 237 2.62 -35.57 8.96
C LYS A 237 3.17 -35.01 10.28
N LYS A 238 3.63 -35.89 11.19
CA LYS A 238 4.24 -35.50 12.48
C LYS A 238 5.51 -34.66 12.28
N ARG A 239 6.35 -35.03 11.31
CA ARG A 239 7.59 -34.32 10.98
C ARG A 239 7.30 -32.92 10.42
N LYS A 240 6.33 -32.80 9.51
CA LYS A 240 5.88 -31.49 8.97
C LYS A 240 5.41 -30.56 10.09
N LEU A 241 4.62 -31.06 11.04
CA LEU A 241 4.15 -30.26 12.18
C LEU A 241 5.32 -29.77 13.04
N LYS A 242 6.28 -30.64 13.37
CA LYS A 242 7.47 -30.28 14.17
C LYS A 242 8.31 -29.19 13.49
N ILE A 243 8.52 -29.29 12.17
CA ILE A 243 9.21 -28.27 11.38
C ILE A 243 8.44 -26.94 11.46
N LYS A 244 7.13 -26.93 11.19
CA LYS A 244 6.32 -25.70 11.23
C LYS A 244 6.36 -25.00 12.58
N LEU A 245 6.22 -25.73 13.69
CA LEU A 245 6.31 -25.18 15.04
C LEU A 245 7.69 -24.57 15.31
N THR A 246 8.74 -25.27 14.88
CA THR A 246 10.12 -24.78 15.00
C THR A 246 10.31 -23.47 14.24
N VAL A 247 9.79 -23.38 13.01
CA VAL A 247 9.85 -22.17 12.19
C VAL A 247 9.12 -21.00 12.87
N ILE A 248 7.95 -21.23 13.49
CA ILE A 248 7.19 -20.18 14.22
C ILE A 248 8.01 -19.65 15.40
N ILE A 249 8.56 -20.56 16.22
CA ILE A 249 9.32 -20.21 17.44
C ILE A 249 10.55 -19.37 17.10
N PHE A 250 11.25 -19.69 16.00
CA PHE A 250 12.48 -18.99 15.61
C PHE A 250 12.25 -17.74 14.74
N GLY A 251 11.31 -17.82 13.81
CA GLY A 251 11.05 -16.76 12.83
C GLY A 251 10.47 -15.50 13.46
N LYS A 252 9.57 -15.64 14.44
CA LYS A 252 8.81 -14.52 15.05
C LYS A 252 8.26 -13.57 13.97
N LEU A 253 8.52 -12.26 14.07
CA LEU A 253 8.15 -11.23 13.10
C LEU A 253 9.35 -10.73 12.27
N ASN A 254 10.40 -11.55 12.14
CA ASN A 254 11.61 -11.14 11.44
C ASN A 254 11.66 -11.80 10.06
N LEU A 255 11.40 -11.00 9.02
CA LEU A 255 11.37 -11.48 7.64
C LEU A 255 12.72 -12.02 7.17
N ASP A 256 13.83 -11.42 7.61
CA ASP A 256 15.19 -11.87 7.26
C ASP A 256 15.47 -13.27 7.81
N LYS A 257 15.10 -13.54 9.06
CA LYS A 257 15.20 -14.88 9.67
C LYS A 257 14.36 -15.90 8.92
N LEU A 258 13.12 -15.52 8.57
CA LEU A 258 12.24 -16.39 7.80
C LEU A 258 12.79 -16.65 6.39
N ASP A 259 13.51 -15.69 5.80
CA ASP A 259 14.15 -15.86 4.49
C ASP A 259 15.27 -16.87 4.55
N ARG A 260 16.15 -16.71 5.53
CA ARG A 260 17.27 -17.62 5.75
C ARG A 260 16.80 -19.03 6.06
N ILE A 261 15.80 -19.15 6.94
CA ILE A 261 15.20 -20.44 7.28
C ILE A 261 14.67 -21.14 6.02
N ARG A 262 14.04 -20.40 5.10
CA ARG A 262 13.52 -20.96 3.84
C ARG A 262 14.63 -21.55 2.96
N ASN A 263 15.86 -21.03 3.02
CA ASN A 263 17.02 -21.56 2.30
C ASN A 263 17.63 -22.81 2.99
N TRP A 264 16.78 -23.74 3.43
CA TRP A 264 17.17 -25.00 4.06
C TRP A 264 17.64 -26.05 3.03
N ASP A 265 18.39 -27.03 3.49
CA ASP A 265 18.69 -28.25 2.75
C ASP A 265 17.60 -29.29 2.98
N LYS A 266 17.04 -29.83 1.89
CA LYS A 266 15.99 -30.85 1.91
C LYS A 266 16.46 -32.16 2.56
N LYS A 267 17.75 -32.50 2.46
CA LYS A 267 18.32 -33.71 3.09
C LYS A 267 18.34 -33.59 4.62
N GLU A 268 18.80 -32.44 5.11
CA GLU A 268 18.83 -32.12 6.55
C GLU A 268 17.42 -32.08 7.18
N LEU A 269 16.40 -31.66 6.42
CA LEU A 269 15.01 -31.73 6.88
C LEU A 269 14.52 -33.17 7.11
N LYS A 270 14.99 -34.12 6.31
CA LYS A 270 14.63 -35.54 6.39
C LYS A 270 15.36 -36.23 7.56
N ASP A 271 16.68 -36.05 7.64
CA ASP A 271 17.54 -36.92 8.45
C ASP A 271 17.99 -36.30 9.79
N SER A 272 17.79 -35.00 10.03
CA SER A 272 18.23 -34.38 11.29
C SER A 272 17.46 -34.94 12.50
N SER A 273 18.19 -35.63 13.39
CA SER A 273 17.69 -36.10 14.70
C SER A 273 17.14 -34.93 15.53
N ASN A 274 17.70 -33.72 15.35
CA ASN A 274 17.27 -32.51 16.04
C ASN A 274 17.02 -31.32 15.10
N THR A 275 15.86 -31.33 14.43
CA THR A 275 15.34 -30.26 13.53
C THR A 275 15.43 -28.86 14.14
N PHE A 276 15.32 -28.76 15.46
CA PHE A 276 15.40 -27.50 16.20
C PHE A 276 16.79 -26.88 16.15
N LYS A 277 17.86 -27.67 16.34
CA LYS A 277 19.25 -27.17 16.27
C LYS A 277 19.60 -26.72 14.85
N TYR A 278 19.17 -27.47 13.83
CA TYR A 278 19.42 -27.14 12.43
C TYR A 278 18.75 -25.82 12.01
N LEU A 279 17.43 -25.67 12.23
CA LEU A 279 16.73 -24.44 11.85
C LEU A 279 17.21 -23.21 12.64
N LYS A 280 17.68 -23.41 13.88
CA LYS A 280 18.33 -22.36 14.68
C LYS A 280 19.66 -21.90 14.10
N SER A 281 20.48 -22.81 13.58
CA SER A 281 21.79 -22.45 13.00
C SER A 281 21.60 -21.71 11.68
N VAL A 282 20.66 -22.16 10.85
CA VAL A 282 20.31 -21.51 9.57
C VAL A 282 19.74 -20.10 9.79
N GLY A 283 18.87 -19.90 10.77
CA GLY A 283 18.27 -18.58 11.05
C GLY A 283 19.20 -17.55 11.71
N ARG A 284 20.36 -17.97 12.24
CA ARG A 284 21.34 -17.11 12.95
C ARG A 284 22.50 -16.61 12.11
N LYS A 285 22.85 -17.31 11.01
CA LYS A 285 23.83 -16.81 10.03
C LYS A 285 23.33 -15.53 9.39
#